data_AF-A0A399D2B2-F1
#
_entry.id   AF-A0A399D2B2-F1
#
_cell.length_a   1.000
_cell.length_b   1.000
_cell.length_c   1.000
_cell.angle_alpha   90.00
_cell.angle_beta   90.00
_cell.angle_gamma   90.00
#
_symmetry.space_group_name_H-M   'P 1'
#
loop_
_entity.id
_entity.type
_entity.pdbx_description
1 polymer ?
#
loop_
_entity_poly.entity_id
_entity_poly.type
_entity_poly.pdbx_seq_one_letter_code
_entity_poly.pdbx_strand_id
1 'polypeptide(L)'
;MNMNLKRDQIPPEQAENWVLNIEEEEKLTFNLLTPPIVLQKETYKILTGENENRVRIYLGLEPETKGGRFILCAYAVSTFLLGSGEVFRDYENPVFKLERENQNYSSKTEEVLKNIQRYREWRSGKLDPNNEWARFRKFIYPNAFLLSKYELHEIFDMQNKKEAQISFGISKTMNAMVYADVQEKRSSKDQMMVFDFSGPCPPNCDESSIYNSEKDATK
;
A
#
# COMPACT_ATOMS: atom_id res chain seq x y z
N MET A 1 -9.25 -20.90 22.23
CA MET A 1 -7.93 -20.69 22.86
C MET A 1 -7.65 -19.20 22.83
N ASN A 2 -7.41 -18.56 23.98
CA ASN A 2 -6.98 -17.16 24.00
C ASN A 2 -5.52 -17.10 23.54
N MET A 3 -5.31 -16.88 22.24
CA MET A 3 -4.01 -16.41 21.76
C MET A 3 -3.85 -14.98 22.26
N ASN A 4 -2.88 -14.73 23.14
CA ASN A 4 -2.44 -13.37 23.40
C ASN A 4 -1.83 -12.83 22.10
N LEU A 5 -2.66 -12.14 21.31
CA LEU A 5 -2.24 -11.52 20.06
C LEU A 5 -1.20 -10.44 20.38
N LYS A 6 -0.16 -10.34 19.54
CA LYS A 6 0.71 -9.17 19.57
C LYS A 6 -0.10 -7.93 19.20
N ARG A 7 0.37 -6.75 19.63
CA ARG A 7 -0.26 -5.47 19.28
C ARG A 7 -0.44 -5.41 17.75
N ASP A 8 -1.70 -5.18 17.33
CA ASP A 8 -2.14 -5.05 15.93
C ASP A 8 -1.98 -6.31 15.04
N GLN A 9 -1.78 -7.49 15.64
CA GLN A 9 -1.87 -8.78 14.94
C GLN A 9 -3.32 -9.08 14.56
N ILE A 10 -3.56 -9.41 13.30
CA ILE A 10 -4.87 -9.84 12.82
C ILE A 10 -5.10 -11.29 13.27
N PRO A 11 -6.25 -11.60 13.90
CA PRO A 11 -6.64 -12.99 14.17
C PRO A 11 -6.63 -13.82 12.87
N PRO A 12 -6.10 -15.07 12.87
CA PRO A 12 -6.01 -15.88 11.65
C PRO A 12 -7.33 -16.06 10.91
N GLU A 13 -8.43 -16.31 11.62
CA GLU A 13 -9.78 -16.44 11.03
C GLU A 13 -10.25 -15.13 10.37
N GLN A 14 -9.86 -13.98 10.93
CA GLN A 14 -10.18 -12.69 10.35
C GLN A 14 -9.35 -12.43 9.09
N ALA A 15 -8.06 -12.78 9.10
CA ALA A 15 -7.19 -12.67 7.93
C ALA A 15 -7.67 -13.58 6.77
N GLU A 16 -8.07 -14.83 7.06
CA GLU A 16 -8.64 -15.74 6.06
C GLU A 16 -9.92 -15.15 5.43
N ASN A 17 -10.84 -14.64 6.26
CA ASN A 17 -12.05 -13.98 5.76
C ASN A 17 -11.73 -12.76 4.88
N TRP A 18 -10.69 -11.99 5.21
CA TRP A 18 -10.28 -10.85 4.40
C TRP A 18 -9.71 -11.25 3.05
N VAL A 19 -8.99 -12.37 2.98
CA VAL A 19 -8.47 -12.95 1.73
C VAL A 19 -9.62 -13.47 0.86
N LEU A 20 -10.61 -14.15 1.45
CA LEU A 20 -11.76 -14.65 0.70
C LEU A 20 -12.59 -13.52 0.10
N ASN A 21 -12.87 -12.47 0.88
CA ASN A 21 -13.60 -11.31 0.40
C ASN A 21 -12.86 -10.59 -0.74
N ILE A 22 -11.52 -10.46 -0.65
CA ILE A 22 -10.78 -9.84 -1.75
C ILE A 22 -10.87 -10.69 -3.01
N GLU A 23 -10.74 -12.02 -2.95
CA GLU A 23 -10.90 -12.90 -4.13
C GLU A 23 -12.31 -12.81 -4.77
N GLU A 24 -13.35 -12.55 -3.97
CA GLU A 24 -14.71 -12.32 -4.47
C GLU A 24 -14.86 -10.94 -5.12
N GLU A 25 -14.41 -9.89 -4.44
CA GLU A 25 -14.35 -8.53 -4.99
C GLU A 25 -13.46 -8.46 -6.24
N GLU A 26 -12.45 -9.33 -6.32
CA GLU A 26 -11.54 -9.39 -7.45
C GLU A 26 -12.27 -9.73 -8.75
N LYS A 27 -13.25 -10.62 -8.66
CA LYS A 27 -14.06 -11.06 -9.81
C LYS A 27 -15.02 -9.98 -10.29
N LEU A 28 -15.48 -9.12 -9.38
CA LEU A 28 -16.51 -8.11 -9.66
C LEU A 28 -15.91 -6.77 -10.08
N THR A 29 -14.89 -6.31 -9.35
CA THR A 29 -14.38 -4.94 -9.46
C THR A 29 -12.94 -4.87 -9.95
N PHE A 30 -12.18 -5.96 -9.92
CA PHE A 30 -10.72 -5.96 -10.02
C PHE A 30 -10.23 -6.53 -11.35
N ASN A 31 -10.24 -5.68 -12.36
CA ASN A 31 -9.42 -5.87 -13.55
C ASN A 31 -7.97 -5.42 -13.30
N LEU A 32 -7.40 -5.79 -12.16
CA LEU A 32 -6.08 -5.42 -11.71
C LEU A 32 -5.21 -6.68 -11.55
N LEU A 33 -3.96 -6.57 -11.95
CA LEU A 33 -2.89 -7.50 -11.61
C LEU A 33 -2.12 -6.90 -10.45
N THR A 34 -1.91 -7.69 -9.41
CA THR A 34 -1.22 -7.32 -8.17
C THR A 34 0.12 -8.04 -8.09
N PRO A 35 1.20 -7.50 -8.70
CA PRO A 35 2.55 -7.98 -8.45
C PRO A 35 2.87 -7.95 -6.94
N PRO A 36 3.79 -8.81 -6.47
CA PRO A 36 4.28 -8.72 -5.10
C PRO A 36 4.86 -7.33 -4.80
N ILE A 37 4.34 -6.69 -3.76
CA ILE A 37 4.86 -5.44 -3.21
C ILE A 37 5.74 -5.80 -2.04
N VAL A 38 7.05 -5.61 -2.17
CA VAL A 38 8.02 -5.96 -1.12
C VAL A 38 8.71 -4.70 -0.63
N LEU A 39 8.84 -4.57 0.69
CA LEU A 39 9.65 -3.54 1.32
C LEU A 39 10.93 -4.20 1.85
N GLN A 40 12.08 -3.83 1.31
CA GLN A 40 13.38 -4.32 1.77
C GLN A 40 13.87 -3.50 2.98
N LYS A 41 14.55 -4.16 3.93
CA LYS A 41 15.10 -3.53 5.14
C LYS A 41 16.02 -2.35 4.83
N GLU A 42 16.81 -2.45 3.75
CA GLU A 42 17.70 -1.38 3.31
C GLU A 42 16.93 -0.15 2.83
N THR A 43 15.91 -0.35 2.00
CA THR A 43 15.00 0.73 1.58
C THR A 43 14.29 1.37 2.76
N TYR A 44 13.80 0.55 3.70
CA TYR A 44 13.19 1.03 4.93
C TYR A 44 14.14 1.95 5.70
N LYS A 45 15.38 1.53 5.94
CA LYS A 45 16.39 2.34 6.66
C LYS A 45 16.68 3.67 5.96
N ILE A 46 16.73 3.67 4.63
CA ILE A 46 16.92 4.90 3.84
C ILE A 46 15.72 5.84 4.01
N LEU A 47 14.49 5.31 3.97
CA LEU A 47 13.27 6.08 4.08
C LEU A 47 13.04 6.63 5.50
N THR A 48 13.36 5.87 6.55
CA THR A 48 13.14 6.31 7.93
C THR A 48 14.24 7.25 8.42
N GLY A 49 15.46 7.09 7.92
CA GLY A 49 16.63 7.83 8.38
C GLY A 49 16.86 7.72 9.90
N GLU A 50 17.62 8.66 10.45
CA GLU A 50 17.86 8.75 11.91
C GLU A 50 16.66 9.33 12.68
N ASN A 51 15.76 10.02 11.98
CA ASN A 51 14.60 10.69 12.59
C ASN A 51 13.40 9.76 12.80
N GLU A 52 13.57 8.48 12.47
CA GLU A 52 12.53 7.45 12.58
C GLU A 52 11.22 7.87 11.90
N ASN A 53 11.34 8.47 10.72
CA ASN A 53 10.20 8.87 9.91
C ASN A 53 9.30 7.66 9.62
N ARG A 54 8.01 7.90 9.44
CA ARG A 54 7.08 6.87 8.99
C ARG A 54 7.21 6.67 7.48
N VAL A 55 6.77 5.52 6.98
CA VAL A 55 6.77 5.22 5.56
C VAL A 55 5.33 5.30 5.04
N ARG A 56 5.10 6.03 3.95
CA ARG A 56 3.83 6.01 3.24
C ARG A 56 4.00 5.33 1.90
N ILE A 57 3.03 4.49 1.57
CA ILE A 57 3.01 3.72 0.33
C ILE A 57 1.86 4.20 -0.51
N TYR A 58 2.20 4.83 -1.64
CA TYR A 58 1.25 5.23 -2.67
C TYR A 58 1.02 4.09 -3.65
N LEU A 59 -0.24 3.91 -4.02
CA LEU A 59 -0.61 2.98 -5.08
C LEU A 59 -0.69 3.71 -6.42
N GLY A 60 -0.17 3.06 -7.47
CA GLY A 60 -0.12 3.53 -8.84
C GLY A 60 -0.48 2.43 -9.82
N LEU A 61 -0.64 2.79 -11.09
CA LEU A 61 -0.75 1.84 -12.20
C LEU A 61 0.38 2.04 -13.20
N GLU A 62 0.95 0.93 -13.66
CA GLU A 62 1.86 0.94 -14.80
C GLU A 62 1.14 1.48 -16.06
N PRO A 63 1.87 2.09 -17.00
CA PRO A 63 1.30 2.51 -18.28
C PRO A 63 0.83 1.32 -19.11
N GLU A 64 1.50 0.18 -19.01
CA GLU A 64 1.13 -1.03 -19.73
C GLU A 64 -0.03 -1.79 -19.06
N THR A 65 -0.84 -2.43 -19.89
CA THR A 65 -1.82 -3.43 -19.44
C THR A 65 -1.38 -4.81 -19.89
N LYS A 66 -1.81 -5.85 -19.17
CA LYS A 66 -1.50 -7.24 -19.54
C LYS A 66 -2.78 -8.06 -19.54
N GLY A 67 -3.14 -8.58 -20.72
CA GLY A 67 -4.38 -9.34 -20.90
C GLY A 67 -5.65 -8.54 -20.58
N GLY A 68 -5.66 -7.24 -20.89
CA GLY A 68 -6.79 -6.35 -20.59
C GLY A 68 -6.94 -5.98 -19.11
N ARG A 69 -5.97 -6.35 -18.26
CA ARG A 69 -5.92 -5.95 -16.85
C ARG A 69 -4.85 -4.89 -16.63
N PHE A 70 -5.16 -3.93 -15.77
CA PHE A 70 -4.21 -2.92 -15.29
C PHE A 70 -3.16 -3.58 -14.39
N ILE A 71 -1.95 -3.05 -14.33
CA ILE A 71 -0.88 -3.59 -13.47
C ILE A 71 -0.66 -2.62 -12.31
N LEU A 72 -0.86 -3.09 -11.08
CA LEU A 72 -0.60 -2.31 -9.88
C LEU A 72 0.89 -2.15 -9.67
N CYS A 73 1.30 -0.93 -9.31
CA CYS A 73 2.63 -0.64 -8.78
C CYS A 73 2.50 0.14 -7.46
N ALA A 74 3.55 0.15 -6.64
CA ALA A 74 3.56 0.87 -5.37
C ALA A 74 4.84 1.68 -5.21
N TYR A 75 4.72 2.84 -4.56
CA TYR A 75 5.83 3.75 -4.29
C TYR A 75 5.90 4.07 -2.80
N ALA A 76 7.05 3.85 -2.18
CA ALA A 76 7.31 4.20 -0.80
C ALA A 76 8.02 5.56 -0.70
N VAL A 77 7.53 6.40 0.20
CA VAL A 77 8.11 7.70 0.53
C VAL A 77 8.24 7.87 2.04
N SER A 78 9.20 8.69 2.44
CA SER A 78 9.38 9.07 3.85
C SER A 78 8.33 10.10 4.24
N THR A 79 7.80 9.99 5.46
CA THR A 79 6.76 10.87 5.98
C THR A 79 7.03 11.26 7.42
N PHE A 80 6.73 12.51 7.76
CA PHE A 80 6.95 13.06 9.10
C PHE A 80 5.68 13.70 9.63
N LEU A 81 5.59 13.74 10.96
CA LEU A 81 4.47 14.38 11.65
C LEU A 81 4.58 15.90 11.52
N LEU A 82 3.53 16.56 11.03
CA LEU A 82 3.52 18.00 10.89
C LEU A 82 2.86 18.66 12.12
N GLY A 83 3.67 19.32 12.95
CA GLY A 83 3.20 20.02 14.14
C GLY A 83 2.74 19.07 15.26
N SER A 84 1.75 19.50 16.06
CA SER A 84 1.17 18.72 17.17
C SER A 84 -0.11 17.93 16.80
N GLY A 85 -0.49 17.90 15.52
CA GLY A 85 -1.66 17.17 15.02
C GLY A 85 -1.32 15.76 14.52
N GLU A 86 -2.32 14.99 14.07
CA GLU A 86 -2.17 13.64 13.48
C GLU A 86 -1.97 13.65 11.95
N VAL A 87 -1.54 14.78 11.38
CA VAL A 87 -1.35 14.93 9.93
C VAL A 87 0.11 14.69 9.55
N PHE A 88 0.33 13.78 8.61
CA PHE A 88 1.67 13.44 8.13
C PHE A 88 1.93 14.06 6.76
N ARG A 89 3.09 14.70 6.61
CA ARG A 89 3.59 15.27 5.37
C ARG A 89 4.70 14.41 4.78
N ASP A 90 4.70 14.29 3.46
CA ASP A 90 5.68 13.49 2.73
C ASP A 90 6.92 14.31 2.39
N TYR A 91 8.07 13.64 2.40
CA TYR A 91 9.25 14.12 1.69
C TYR A 91 9.12 13.78 0.21
N GLU A 92 9.58 14.70 -0.63
CA GLU A 92 9.65 14.47 -2.09
C GLU A 92 10.79 13.52 -2.48
N ASN A 93 11.79 13.36 -1.61
CA ASN A 93 12.91 12.46 -1.82
C ASN A 93 13.40 11.87 -0.48
N PRO A 94 13.85 10.61 -0.45
CA PRO A 94 13.89 9.68 -1.58
C PRO A 94 12.55 8.98 -1.83
N VAL A 95 12.31 8.56 -3.08
CA VAL A 95 11.16 7.76 -3.51
C VAL A 95 11.63 6.41 -4.02
N PHE A 96 10.99 5.33 -3.59
CA PHE A 96 11.31 3.98 -4.06
C PHE A 96 10.10 3.30 -4.66
N LYS A 97 10.26 2.70 -5.83
CA LYS A 97 9.29 1.76 -6.38
C LYS A 97 9.47 0.41 -5.68
N LEU A 98 8.38 -0.14 -5.15
CA LEU A 98 8.36 -1.38 -4.41
C LEU A 98 8.07 -2.55 -5.36
N GLU A 99 9.08 -3.37 -5.58
CA GLU A 99 9.03 -4.58 -6.40
C GLU A 99 9.73 -5.71 -5.62
N ARG A 100 10.20 -6.78 -6.27
CA ARG A 100 11.08 -7.76 -5.59
C ARG A 100 12.40 -7.15 -5.15
N GLU A 101 12.94 -6.26 -5.99
CA GLU A 101 14.10 -5.45 -5.71
C GLU A 101 13.69 -3.98 -5.79
N ASN A 102 13.89 -3.25 -4.70
CA ASN A 102 13.40 -1.89 -4.61
C ASN A 102 14.25 -0.94 -5.44
N GLN A 103 13.60 -0.20 -6.33
CA GLN A 103 14.29 0.70 -7.25
C GLN A 103 14.14 2.15 -6.80
N ASN A 104 15.24 2.90 -6.79
CA ASN A 104 15.20 4.32 -6.47
C ASN A 104 14.60 5.11 -7.65
N TYR A 105 13.48 5.78 -7.40
CA TYR A 105 12.71 6.58 -8.36
C TYR A 105 12.73 8.08 -8.02
N SER A 106 13.63 8.52 -7.13
CA SER A 106 13.79 9.91 -6.69
C SER A 106 14.03 10.90 -7.85
N SER A 107 14.62 10.45 -8.96
CA SER A 107 14.84 11.27 -10.16
C SER A 107 13.72 11.19 -11.20
N LYS A 108 12.65 10.42 -10.93
CA LYS A 108 11.56 10.10 -11.86
C LYS A 108 10.20 10.59 -11.36
N THR A 109 10.17 11.72 -10.66
CA THR A 109 8.97 12.24 -9.99
C THR A 109 7.76 12.37 -10.92
N GLU A 110 7.94 12.84 -12.16
CA GLU A 110 6.83 12.93 -13.13
C GLU A 110 6.20 11.58 -13.47
N GLU A 111 7.01 10.54 -13.61
CA GLU A 111 6.56 9.18 -13.89
C GLU A 111 5.75 8.63 -12.69
N VAL A 112 6.28 8.83 -11.48
CA VAL A 112 5.61 8.45 -10.23
C VAL A 112 4.25 9.13 -10.12
N LEU A 113 4.18 10.44 -10.32
CA LEU A 113 2.94 11.21 -10.23
C LEU A 113 1.91 10.76 -11.27
N LYS A 114 2.31 10.53 -12.52
CA LYS A 114 1.43 10.01 -13.57
C LYS A 114 0.88 8.62 -13.21
N ASN A 115 1.72 7.74 -12.66
CA ASN A 115 1.29 6.39 -12.28
C ASN A 115 0.30 6.42 -11.10
N ILE A 116 0.54 7.30 -10.10
CA ILE A 116 -0.40 7.54 -8.99
C ILE A 116 -1.72 8.13 -9.51
N GLN A 117 -1.66 9.08 -10.44
CA GLN A 117 -2.86 9.68 -11.04
C GLN A 117 -3.69 8.64 -11.80
N ARG A 118 -3.07 7.79 -12.63
CA ARG A 118 -3.79 6.71 -13.33
C ARG A 118 -4.52 5.79 -12.37
N TYR A 119 -3.91 5.46 -11.24
CA TYR A 119 -4.57 4.67 -10.20
C TYR A 119 -5.81 5.37 -9.63
N ARG A 120 -5.76 6.68 -9.40
CA ARG A 120 -6.93 7.46 -8.97
C ARG A 120 -8.03 7.50 -10.03
N GLU A 121 -7.66 7.61 -11.30
CA GLU A 121 -8.60 7.55 -12.42
C GLU A 121 -9.25 6.17 -12.53
N TRP A 122 -8.49 5.09 -12.33
CA TRP A 122 -9.03 3.73 -12.22
C TRP A 122 -9.96 3.56 -11.02
N ARG A 123 -9.59 4.08 -9.85
CA ARG A 123 -10.43 4.06 -8.62
C ARG A 123 -11.74 4.83 -8.79
N SER A 124 -11.73 5.89 -9.59
CA SER A 124 -12.94 6.66 -9.88
C SER A 124 -13.77 6.09 -11.04
N GLY A 125 -13.27 5.04 -11.71
CA GLY A 125 -13.90 4.39 -12.86
C GLY A 125 -13.80 5.17 -14.17
N LYS A 126 -12.90 6.15 -14.26
CA LYS A 126 -12.68 6.95 -15.48
C LYS A 126 -11.97 6.14 -16.58
N LEU A 127 -11.10 5.20 -16.20
CA LEU A 127 -10.32 4.40 -17.16
C LEU A 127 -11.12 3.26 -17.80
N ASP A 128 -12.22 2.83 -17.19
CA ASP A 128 -13.09 1.75 -17.68
C ASP A 128 -14.57 2.01 -17.33
N PRO A 129 -15.17 3.07 -17.89
CA PRO A 129 -16.51 3.55 -17.53
C PRO A 129 -17.63 2.54 -17.82
N ASN A 130 -17.36 1.53 -18.66
CA ASN A 130 -18.32 0.48 -19.02
C ASN A 130 -18.48 -0.59 -17.93
N ASN A 131 -17.60 -0.61 -16.91
CA ASN A 131 -17.74 -1.54 -15.80
C ASN A 131 -18.67 -0.93 -14.73
N GLU A 132 -19.85 -1.53 -14.54
CA GLU A 132 -20.88 -1.08 -13.59
C GLU A 132 -20.39 -0.98 -12.14
N TRP A 133 -19.36 -1.76 -11.79
CA TRP A 133 -18.76 -1.81 -10.46
C TRP A 133 -17.61 -0.82 -10.28
N ALA A 134 -17.09 -0.22 -11.36
CA ALA A 134 -15.95 0.70 -11.29
C ALA A 134 -16.22 1.92 -10.39
N ARG A 135 -17.48 2.38 -10.32
CA ARG A 135 -17.91 3.50 -9.45
C ARG A 135 -17.75 3.23 -7.95
N PHE A 136 -17.68 1.96 -7.53
CA PHE A 136 -17.57 1.59 -6.11
C PHE A 136 -16.12 1.46 -5.63
N ARG A 137 -15.16 1.34 -6.55
CA ARG A 137 -13.72 1.15 -6.23
C ARG A 137 -13.17 2.21 -5.29
N LYS A 138 -13.57 3.48 -5.46
CA LYS A 138 -13.12 4.58 -4.57
C LYS A 138 -13.44 4.35 -3.09
N PHE A 139 -14.48 3.58 -2.77
CA PHE A 139 -14.88 3.26 -1.39
C PHE A 139 -14.15 2.02 -0.86
N ILE A 140 -13.66 1.16 -1.74
CA ILE A 140 -12.98 -0.08 -1.37
C ILE A 140 -11.48 0.20 -1.25
N TYR A 141 -10.85 0.71 -2.30
CA TYR A 141 -9.41 0.85 -2.40
C TYR A 141 -8.98 2.23 -1.88
N PRO A 142 -7.94 2.36 -1.02
CA PRO A 142 -7.39 3.67 -0.64
C PRO A 142 -6.41 4.23 -1.68
N ASN A 143 -6.04 5.52 -1.54
CA ASN A 143 -4.98 6.16 -2.33
C ASN A 143 -3.59 5.69 -1.92
N ALA A 144 -3.39 5.58 -0.61
CA ALA A 144 -2.11 5.26 0.00
C ALA A 144 -2.33 4.67 1.40
N PHE A 145 -1.29 4.03 1.91
CA PHE A 145 -1.20 3.48 3.25
C PHE A 145 -0.09 4.18 4.02
N LEU A 146 -0.40 4.71 5.19
CA LEU A 146 0.63 5.13 6.13
C LEU A 146 1.01 3.93 7.00
N LEU A 147 2.25 3.47 6.89
CA LEU A 147 2.81 2.45 7.76
C LEU A 147 3.34 3.09 9.04
N SER A 148 3.00 2.48 10.16
CA SER A 148 3.54 2.87 11.45
C SER A 148 5.05 2.63 11.58
N LYS A 149 5.66 3.37 12.50
CA LYS A 149 7.07 3.24 12.88
C LYS A 149 7.38 1.98 13.68
N TYR A 150 6.57 1.65 14.71
CA TYR A 150 6.92 0.58 15.65
C TYR A 150 6.92 -0.80 14.98
N GLU A 151 6.13 -0.96 13.94
CA GLU A 151 5.79 -2.25 13.38
C GLU A 151 6.75 -2.67 12.28
N LEU A 152 7.24 -1.71 11.47
CA LEU A 152 8.39 -1.96 10.61
C LEU A 152 9.67 -2.18 11.43
N HIS A 153 9.83 -1.48 12.56
CA HIS A 153 10.92 -1.73 13.50
C HIS A 153 10.83 -3.14 14.12
N GLU A 154 9.65 -3.60 14.52
CA GLU A 154 9.45 -4.98 15.00
C GLU A 154 9.88 -6.01 13.94
N ILE A 155 9.47 -5.85 12.69
CA ILE A 155 9.82 -6.79 11.60
C ILE A 155 11.31 -6.74 11.28
N PHE A 156 11.86 -5.55 11.04
CA PHE A 156 13.22 -5.41 10.53
C PHE A 156 14.27 -5.45 11.61
N ASP A 157 14.04 -4.85 12.77
CA ASP A 157 15.08 -4.70 13.80
C ASP A 157 14.94 -5.76 14.90
N MET A 158 13.72 -6.03 15.38
CA MET A 158 13.52 -7.03 16.44
C MET A 158 13.50 -8.47 15.91
N GLN A 159 12.80 -8.73 14.80
CA GLN A 159 12.75 -10.07 14.18
C GLN A 159 13.89 -10.30 13.16
N ASN A 160 14.69 -9.26 12.87
CA ASN A 160 15.82 -9.28 11.95
C ASN A 160 15.49 -9.83 10.55
N LYS A 161 14.27 -9.57 10.07
CA LYS A 161 13.87 -9.92 8.70
C LYS A 161 14.54 -8.98 7.69
N LYS A 162 14.77 -9.47 6.47
CA LYS A 162 15.40 -8.69 5.39
C LYS A 162 14.38 -7.99 4.49
N GLU A 163 13.16 -8.49 4.47
CA GLU A 163 12.08 -8.05 3.60
C GLU A 163 10.73 -8.26 4.29
N ALA A 164 9.75 -7.44 3.90
CA ALA A 164 8.37 -7.56 4.33
C ALA A 164 7.47 -7.51 3.09
N GLN A 165 6.55 -8.47 2.96
CA GLN A 165 5.58 -8.46 1.87
C GLN A 165 4.32 -7.72 2.30
N ILE A 166 3.86 -6.84 1.43
CA ILE A 166 2.60 -6.12 1.58
C ILE A 166 1.61 -6.76 0.63
N SER A 167 0.50 -7.23 1.18
CA SER A 167 -0.65 -7.77 0.44
C SER A 167 -1.90 -7.01 0.86
N PHE A 168 -3.04 -7.36 0.26
CA PHE A 168 -4.30 -6.68 0.51
C PHE A 168 -5.38 -7.67 0.96
N GLY A 169 -6.24 -7.24 1.88
CA GLY A 169 -7.42 -7.97 2.29
C GLY A 169 -8.62 -7.03 2.41
N ILE A 170 -9.84 -7.54 2.22
CA ILE A 170 -11.07 -6.73 2.26
C ILE A 170 -11.98 -7.18 3.40
N SER A 171 -12.43 -6.24 4.23
CA SER A 171 -13.53 -6.48 5.18
C SER A 171 -14.78 -5.67 4.83
N LYS A 172 -14.59 -4.37 4.62
CA LYS A 172 -15.54 -3.37 4.08
C LYS A 172 -14.81 -2.36 3.21
N THR A 173 -13.58 -2.02 3.61
CA THR A 173 -12.56 -1.29 2.86
C THR A 173 -11.32 -2.19 2.71
N MET A 174 -10.45 -1.88 1.76
CA MET A 174 -9.17 -2.56 1.57
C MET A 174 -8.20 -2.18 2.68
N ASN A 175 -7.72 -3.19 3.40
CA ASN A 175 -6.68 -3.10 4.41
C ASN A 175 -5.37 -3.66 3.87
N ALA A 176 -4.24 -3.18 4.40
CA ALA A 176 -2.94 -3.77 4.12
C ALA A 176 -2.74 -5.00 5.02
N MET A 177 -2.44 -6.14 4.42
CA MET A 177 -2.00 -7.34 5.12
C MET A 177 -0.48 -7.45 4.98
N VAL A 178 0.24 -7.18 6.06
CA VAL A 178 1.71 -7.21 6.10
C VAL A 178 2.15 -8.55 6.66
N TYR A 179 3.03 -9.23 5.92
CA TYR A 179 3.60 -10.52 6.29
C TYR A 179 5.12 -10.40 6.47
N ALA A 180 5.64 -11.10 7.46
CA ALA A 180 7.06 -11.08 7.81
C ALA A 180 7.97 -11.86 6.83
N ASP A 181 7.38 -12.63 5.91
CA ASP A 181 8.09 -13.42 4.89
C ASP A 181 7.40 -13.23 3.51
N VAL A 182 8.15 -13.37 2.41
CA VAL A 182 7.64 -13.23 1.04
C VAL A 182 7.26 -14.61 0.46
N GLN A 183 6.07 -14.73 -0.12
CA GLN A 183 5.65 -15.92 -0.87
C GLN A 183 4.94 -15.54 -2.18
N GLU A 184 5.23 -16.28 -3.27
CA GLU A 184 4.72 -15.99 -4.62
C GLU A 184 3.25 -16.38 -4.83
N LYS A 185 2.75 -17.40 -4.13
CA LYS A 185 1.34 -17.85 -4.17
C LYS A 185 0.92 -18.23 -2.77
N ARG A 186 -0.06 -17.52 -2.22
CA ARG A 186 -0.63 -17.83 -0.91
C ARG A 186 -2.03 -18.42 -1.04
N SER A 187 -2.31 -19.38 -0.17
CA SER A 187 -3.66 -19.89 0.04
C SER A 187 -4.33 -19.10 1.15
N SER A 188 -5.64 -18.91 1.08
CA SER A 188 -6.46 -18.32 2.15
C SER A 188 -6.30 -19.03 3.51
N LYS A 189 -5.82 -20.28 3.53
CA LYS A 189 -5.63 -21.11 4.72
C LYS A 189 -4.24 -21.00 5.37
N ASP A 190 -3.37 -20.15 4.86
CA ASP A 190 -2.00 -20.05 5.35
C ASP A 190 -1.97 -19.35 6.73
N GLN A 191 -1.55 -20.07 7.77
CA GLN A 191 -1.63 -19.63 9.18
C GLN A 191 -0.48 -18.73 9.63
N MET A 192 0.22 -18.09 8.68
CA MET A 192 1.29 -17.15 9.02
C MET A 192 0.74 -15.95 9.81
N MET A 193 1.59 -15.37 10.66
CA MET A 193 1.22 -14.15 11.38
C MET A 193 1.03 -12.99 10.39
N VAL A 194 -0.17 -12.40 10.40
CA VAL A 194 -0.57 -11.28 9.55
C VAL A 194 -0.86 -10.08 10.42
N PHE A 195 -0.50 -8.91 9.93
CA PHE A 195 -0.72 -7.66 10.62
C PHE A 195 -1.35 -6.60 9.72
N ASP A 196 -2.14 -5.71 10.30
CA ASP A 196 -2.65 -4.49 9.64
C ASP A 196 -2.33 -3.29 10.52
N PHE A 197 -1.34 -2.52 10.08
CA PHE A 197 -0.85 -1.33 10.77
C PHE A 197 -1.10 -0.07 9.95
N SER A 198 -2.01 -0.14 8.97
CA SER A 198 -2.13 0.87 7.95
C SER A 198 -3.24 1.87 8.25
N GLY A 199 -2.90 3.15 8.26
CA GLY A 199 -3.89 4.23 8.26
C GLY A 199 -4.24 4.61 6.82
N PRO A 200 -5.52 4.59 6.41
CA PRO A 200 -5.89 5.03 5.07
C PRO A 200 -5.64 6.54 4.92
N CYS A 201 -5.34 6.90 3.68
CA CYS A 201 -5.12 8.26 3.23
C CYS A 201 -6.23 8.69 2.26
N PRO A 202 -7.05 9.72 2.56
CA PRO A 202 -7.22 10.51 3.82
C PRO A 202 -7.86 9.71 4.98
N PRO A 203 -7.88 10.21 6.26
CA PRO A 203 -7.59 11.58 6.74
C PRO A 203 -6.14 11.83 7.23
N ASN A 204 -5.28 10.81 7.26
CA ASN A 204 -3.94 10.91 7.88
C ASN A 204 -2.87 11.55 6.98
N CYS A 205 -3.30 12.36 6.01
CA CYS A 205 -2.46 12.87 4.94
C CYS A 205 -2.67 14.35 4.71
N ASP A 206 -1.56 15.07 4.62
CA ASP A 206 -1.55 16.45 4.16
C ASP A 206 -1.94 16.53 2.66
N GLU A 207 -2.95 17.35 2.34
CA GLU A 207 -3.37 17.63 0.97
C GLU A 207 -2.34 18.45 0.18
N SER A 208 -1.37 19.07 0.87
CA SER A 208 -0.29 19.83 0.25
C SER A 208 0.84 18.98 -0.33
N SER A 209 0.87 17.67 -0.03
CA SER A 209 1.84 16.75 -0.63
C SER A 209 1.62 16.62 -2.14
N ILE A 210 2.69 16.68 -2.93
CA ILE A 210 2.63 16.52 -4.38
C ILE A 210 2.05 15.16 -4.79
N TYR A 211 2.27 14.12 -3.98
CA TYR A 211 1.72 12.77 -4.21
C TYR A 211 0.25 12.66 -3.78
N ASN A 212 -0.23 13.60 -2.96
CA ASN A 212 -1.60 13.63 -2.48
C ASN A 212 -2.49 14.63 -3.23
N SER A 213 -1.95 15.69 -3.82
CA SER A 213 -2.74 16.75 -4.43
C SER A 213 -3.60 16.25 -5.61
N GLU A 214 -4.88 16.62 -5.66
CA GLU A 214 -5.76 16.33 -6.80
C GLU A 214 -5.59 17.36 -7.94
N LYS A 215 -4.73 18.37 -7.75
CA LYS A 215 -4.63 19.55 -8.62
C LYS A 215 -3.94 19.30 -9.97
N ASP A 216 -3.23 18.18 -10.14
CA ASP A 216 -2.51 17.89 -11.39
C ASP A 216 -3.35 17.16 -12.44
N ALA A 217 -4.64 16.88 -12.17
CA ALA A 217 -5.56 16.32 -13.16
C ALA A 217 -6.15 17.35 -14.14
N THR A 218 -5.86 18.65 -13.95
CA THR A 218 -6.37 19.74 -14.79
C THR A 218 -5.33 20.86 -14.91
N LYS A 219 -4.30 20.67 -15.73
CA LYS A 219 -3.64 21.74 -16.48
C LYS A 219 -3.25 21.23 -17.85
#